data_AF-A0A7K1SHA8-F1
#
_entry.id   AF-A0A7K1SHA8-F1
#
_cell.length_a   1.000
_cell.length_b   1.000
_cell.length_c   1.000
_cell.angle_alpha   90.00
_cell.angle_beta   90.00
_cell.angle_gamma   90.00
#
_symmetry.space_group_name_H-M   'P 1'
#
loop_
_entity.id
_entity.type
_entity.pdbx_description
1 polymer ?
#
loop_
_entity_poly.entity_id
_entity_poly.type
_entity_poly.pdbx_seq_one_letter_code
_entity_poly.pdbx_strand_id
1 'polypeptide(L)'
;MKDTLTMTDRQRSPKYLQVVNAVISDIEGGSLRIGDRLPSINDACTDWYLSKDSVKRAYDTLSQLGLITSVYRKGYFIAGKANRRIQRVLIITGQLTESVKQLHDAIVRQVGGKALIDICTYNYRQDLLGQLIDKHLGNYHYFLLMPHLVETNPTSIQCLNNLPGNQLILVGSQWRDLLTHGHQIYYGGQKAFYEALESQLTVLRKYSQLNLVLPNLDFFEADYIQAFQQFCTRHDFNFQLLDELTETDICLHQAYFVTDSADLITLVDYSQQHAHQLGQDLGVVSFTENEYTRLLAGGVSVISHPSAEVGRLVAQILIGQPGSSQPAYSLPLQLQFRASC
;
A
#
# COMPACT_ATOMS: atom_id res chain seq x y z
N MET A 1 28.46 -12.98 -30.19
CA MET A 1 28.41 -13.96 -29.07
C MET A 1 27.58 -13.28 -28.00
N LYS A 2 26.24 -13.40 -27.98
CA LYS A 2 25.39 -14.56 -27.64
C LYS A 2 25.67 -15.09 -26.23
N ASP A 3 25.36 -14.27 -25.23
CA ASP A 3 24.92 -14.80 -23.95
C ASP A 3 23.50 -15.34 -24.13
N THR A 4 23.35 -16.63 -23.88
CA THR A 4 22.13 -17.40 -24.13
C THR A 4 21.08 -17.02 -23.08
N LEU A 5 19.94 -16.46 -23.52
CA LEU A 5 18.76 -16.27 -22.69
C LEU A 5 18.28 -17.62 -22.13
N THR A 6 18.60 -17.92 -20.88
CA THR A 6 18.22 -19.16 -20.20
C THR A 6 16.76 -19.09 -19.74
N MET A 7 15.86 -19.62 -20.56
CA MET A 7 14.45 -19.83 -20.19
C MET A 7 14.37 -20.98 -19.18
N THR A 8 13.89 -20.72 -17.96
CA THR A 8 13.81 -21.76 -16.92
C THR A 8 12.35 -22.20 -16.75
N ASP A 9 12.08 -23.51 -16.87
CA ASP A 9 10.74 -24.12 -16.61
C ASP A 9 10.28 -23.96 -15.15
N ARG A 10 11.09 -23.34 -14.27
CA ARG A 10 10.77 -23.05 -12.86
C ARG A 10 9.92 -21.77 -12.67
N GLN A 11 9.72 -20.95 -13.70
CA GLN A 11 8.86 -19.75 -13.60
C GLN A 11 7.44 -20.06 -14.10
N ARG A 12 6.43 -19.81 -13.25
CA ARG A 12 4.99 -20.03 -13.53
C ARG A 12 4.39 -19.09 -14.60
N SER A 13 5.18 -18.19 -15.20
CA SER A 13 4.69 -17.23 -16.20
C SER A 13 4.66 -17.85 -17.62
N PRO A 14 3.69 -17.47 -18.47
CA PRO A 14 3.64 -17.93 -19.87
C PRO A 14 4.95 -17.66 -20.62
N LYS A 15 5.44 -18.64 -21.39
CA LYS A 15 6.75 -18.57 -22.06
C LYS A 15 6.95 -17.35 -22.96
N TYR A 16 5.90 -16.89 -23.65
CA TYR A 16 5.99 -15.67 -24.47
C TYR A 16 6.24 -14.40 -23.64
N LEU A 17 5.70 -14.31 -22.41
CA LEU A 17 5.95 -13.18 -21.52
C LEU A 17 7.37 -13.19 -20.95
N GLN A 18 7.94 -14.38 -20.74
CA GLN A 18 9.34 -14.52 -20.36
C GLN A 18 10.25 -13.92 -21.45
N VAL A 19 9.96 -14.18 -22.72
CA VAL A 19 10.67 -13.56 -23.86
C VAL A 19 10.49 -12.04 -23.88
N VAL A 20 9.27 -11.55 -23.71
CA VAL A 20 8.98 -10.10 -23.68
C VAL A 20 9.83 -9.44 -22.58
N ASN A 21 9.80 -9.99 -21.37
CA ASN A 21 10.53 -9.46 -20.23
C ASN A 21 12.05 -9.54 -20.40
N ALA A 22 12.56 -10.62 -21.01
CA ALA A 22 13.96 -10.80 -21.32
C ALA A 22 14.48 -9.73 -22.30
N VAL A 23 13.80 -9.56 -23.43
CA VAL A 23 14.18 -8.56 -24.45
C VAL A 23 14.11 -7.15 -23.87
N ILE A 24 13.09 -6.84 -23.05
CA ILE A 24 13.02 -5.56 -22.34
C ILE A 24 14.23 -5.37 -21.43
N SER A 25 14.58 -6.38 -20.64
CA SER A 25 15.74 -6.34 -19.73
C SER A 25 17.05 -6.11 -20.49
N ASP A 26 17.22 -6.72 -21.65
CA ASP A 26 18.40 -6.54 -22.49
C ASP A 26 18.49 -5.12 -23.08
N ILE A 27 17.36 -4.53 -23.48
CA ILE A 27 17.31 -3.13 -23.94
C ILE A 27 17.64 -2.17 -22.78
N GLU A 28 17.13 -2.45 -21.57
CA GLU A 28 17.36 -1.66 -20.36
C GLU A 28 18.81 -1.75 -19.86
N GLY A 29 19.40 -2.95 -19.90
CA GLY A 29 20.81 -3.19 -19.58
C GLY A 29 21.77 -2.66 -20.64
N GLY A 30 21.25 -2.18 -21.78
CA GLY A 30 22.03 -1.65 -22.89
C GLY A 30 22.76 -2.71 -23.72
N SER A 31 22.45 -3.99 -23.51
CA SER A 31 22.94 -5.11 -24.33
C SER A 31 22.27 -5.15 -25.70
N LEU A 32 21.02 -4.68 -25.79
CA LEU A 32 20.32 -4.37 -27.04
C LEU A 32 20.10 -2.86 -27.18
N ARG A 33 20.48 -2.29 -28.32
CA ARG A 33 20.40 -0.85 -28.62
C ARG A 33 19.44 -0.61 -29.78
N ILE A 34 18.98 0.64 -29.92
CA ILE A 34 18.17 1.04 -31.07
C ILE A 34 18.90 0.67 -32.37
N GLY A 35 18.17 0.01 -33.28
CA GLY A 35 18.70 -0.49 -34.55
C GLY A 35 19.23 -1.91 -34.49
N ASP A 36 19.41 -2.51 -33.30
CA ASP A 36 19.83 -3.90 -33.19
C ASP A 36 18.74 -4.83 -33.73
N ARG A 37 19.19 -5.91 -34.36
CA ARG A 37 18.32 -6.89 -35.01
C ARG A 37 17.98 -8.01 -34.02
N LEU A 38 16.69 -8.26 -33.84
CA LEU A 38 16.21 -9.45 -33.14
C LEU A 38 16.28 -10.68 -34.06
N PRO A 39 16.40 -11.90 -33.48
CA PRO A 39 16.34 -13.13 -34.27
C PRO A 39 15.07 -13.19 -35.13
N SER A 40 15.13 -13.90 -36.25
CA SER A 40 13.90 -14.18 -37.00
C SER A 40 12.97 -15.05 -36.15
N ILE A 41 11.68 -15.11 -36.50
CA ILE A 41 10.74 -15.99 -35.79
C ILE A 41 11.26 -17.43 -35.75
N ASN A 42 11.85 -17.92 -36.84
CA ASN A 42 12.38 -19.28 -36.92
C ASN A 42 13.64 -19.47 -36.07
N ASP A 43 14.55 -18.48 -36.09
CA ASP A 43 15.76 -18.52 -35.25
C ASP A 43 15.38 -18.46 -33.77
N ALA A 44 14.44 -17.60 -33.39
CA ALA A 44 13.93 -17.46 -32.04
C ALA A 44 13.21 -18.73 -31.54
N CYS A 45 12.45 -19.42 -32.40
CA CYS A 45 11.87 -20.72 -32.04
C CYS A 45 12.95 -21.74 -31.68
N THR A 46 14.08 -21.71 -32.39
CA THR A 46 15.19 -22.64 -32.22
C THR A 46 16.05 -22.26 -31.01
N ASP A 47 16.44 -20.99 -30.91
CA ASP A 47 17.31 -20.47 -29.85
C ASP A 47 16.61 -20.51 -28.47
N TRP A 48 15.29 -20.30 -28.43
CA TRP A 48 14.52 -20.25 -27.17
C TRP A 48 13.65 -21.48 -26.90
N TYR A 49 13.64 -22.46 -27.81
CA TYR A 49 12.80 -23.67 -27.71
C TYR A 49 11.31 -23.36 -27.52
N LEU A 50 10.79 -22.43 -28.33
CA LEU A 50 9.40 -21.96 -28.26
C LEU A 50 8.60 -22.26 -29.53
N SER A 51 7.28 -22.39 -29.37
CA SER A 51 6.37 -22.49 -30.51
C SER A 51 6.33 -21.18 -31.29
N LYS A 52 6.07 -21.29 -32.60
CA LYS A 52 5.94 -20.13 -33.50
C LYS A 52 4.91 -19.12 -33.01
N ASP A 53 3.78 -19.59 -32.48
CA ASP A 53 2.73 -18.72 -31.93
C ASP A 53 3.19 -17.97 -30.69
N SER A 54 4.00 -18.61 -29.83
CA SER A 54 4.56 -17.96 -28.64
C SER A 54 5.54 -16.86 -29.02
N VAL A 55 6.45 -17.13 -29.96
CA VAL A 55 7.41 -16.13 -30.46
C VAL A 55 6.69 -14.98 -31.15
N LYS A 56 5.70 -15.28 -32.00
CA LYS A 56 4.91 -14.25 -32.69
C LYS A 56 4.16 -13.37 -31.70
N ARG A 57 3.49 -13.97 -30.71
CA ARG A 57 2.80 -13.24 -29.65
C ARG A 57 3.74 -12.34 -28.84
N ALA A 58 4.96 -12.82 -28.55
CA ALA A 58 5.97 -12.00 -27.88
C ALA A 58 6.37 -10.79 -28.73
N TYR A 59 6.62 -10.98 -30.02
CA TYR A 59 7.01 -9.89 -30.93
C TYR A 59 5.89 -8.91 -31.20
N ASP A 60 4.66 -9.39 -31.36
CA ASP A 60 3.46 -8.54 -31.48
C ASP A 60 3.30 -7.66 -30.22
N THR A 61 3.50 -8.25 -29.03
CA THR A 61 3.46 -7.52 -27.76
C THR A 61 4.56 -6.46 -27.68
N LEU A 62 5.81 -6.81 -28.00
CA LEU A 62 6.93 -5.86 -28.03
C LEU A 62 6.72 -4.73 -29.05
N SER A 63 6.05 -5.03 -30.17
CA SER A 63 5.72 -4.04 -31.20
C SER A 63 4.61 -3.10 -30.75
N GLN A 64 3.56 -3.61 -30.10
CA GLN A 64 2.52 -2.79 -29.47
C GLN A 64 3.07 -1.87 -28.39
N LEU A 65 4.09 -2.31 -27.65
CA LEU A 65 4.81 -1.50 -26.67
C LEU A 65 5.76 -0.46 -27.30
N GLY A 66 5.89 -0.43 -28.63
CA GLY A 66 6.77 0.50 -29.35
C GLY A 66 8.27 0.20 -29.21
N LEU A 67 8.63 -0.96 -28.67
CA LEU A 67 10.02 -1.34 -28.42
C LEU A 67 10.70 -1.90 -29.67
N ILE A 68 9.94 -2.58 -30.52
CA ILE A 68 10.43 -3.16 -31.77
C ILE A 68 9.58 -2.72 -32.95
N THR A 69 10.19 -2.71 -34.13
CA THR A 69 9.51 -2.49 -35.41
C THR A 69 9.84 -3.60 -36.38
N SER A 70 8.91 -3.88 -37.29
CA SER A 70 9.12 -4.83 -38.38
C SER A 70 9.49 -4.07 -39.65
N VAL A 71 10.59 -4.47 -40.29
CA VAL A 71 10.99 -3.94 -41.59
C VAL A 71 10.83 -5.04 -42.63
N TYR A 72 10.04 -4.75 -43.66
CA TYR A 72 9.73 -5.71 -44.72
C TYR A 72 11.01 -6.33 -45.30
N ARG A 73 11.05 -7.67 -45.36
CA ARG A 73 12.20 -8.50 -45.79
C ARG A 73 13.51 -8.34 -44.98
N LYS A 74 13.54 -7.52 -43.94
CA LYS A 74 14.74 -7.32 -43.09
C LYS A 74 14.57 -7.87 -41.67
N GLY A 75 13.34 -8.08 -41.22
CA GLY A 75 13.04 -8.70 -39.91
C GLY A 75 12.67 -7.67 -38.85
N TYR A 76 12.89 -8.01 -37.59
CA TYR A 76 12.53 -7.18 -36.43
C TYR A 76 13.74 -6.44 -35.88
N PHE A 77 13.56 -5.17 -35.54
CA PHE A 77 14.60 -4.29 -35.05
C PHE A 77 14.14 -3.53 -33.82
N ILE A 78 15.06 -3.20 -32.93
CA ILE A 78 14.77 -2.32 -31.79
C ILE A 78 14.50 -0.90 -32.33
N ALA A 79 13.30 -0.38 -32.07
CA ALA A 79 12.82 0.87 -32.65
C ALA A 79 12.82 2.05 -31.67
N GLY A 80 12.58 1.77 -30.39
CA GLY A 80 12.64 2.75 -29.31
C GLY A 80 13.84 2.49 -28.40
N LYS A 81 14.27 3.51 -27.64
CA LYS A 81 14.86 3.19 -26.32
C LYS A 81 13.78 2.43 -25.57
N ALA A 82 14.13 1.55 -24.62
CA ALA A 82 13.18 1.23 -23.55
C ALA A 82 12.83 2.57 -22.90
N ASN A 83 11.80 3.23 -23.41
CA ASN A 83 11.39 4.54 -22.97
C ASN A 83 10.83 4.25 -21.59
N ARG A 84 11.66 4.54 -20.55
CA ARG A 84 11.45 4.26 -19.12
C ARG A 84 10.25 3.35 -18.90
N ARG A 85 10.50 2.03 -18.87
CA ARG A 85 9.51 0.97 -18.61
C ARG A 85 8.39 1.55 -17.76
N ILE A 86 7.16 1.55 -18.28
CA ILE A 86 6.04 1.85 -17.40
C ILE A 86 6.05 0.72 -16.35
N GLN A 87 6.48 1.06 -15.14
CA GLN A 87 6.61 0.13 -14.04
C GLN A 87 5.22 -0.43 -13.72
N ARG A 88 5.06 -1.73 -13.52
CA ARG A 88 3.79 -2.30 -13.06
C ARG A 88 3.90 -2.55 -11.57
N VAL A 89 3.04 -1.90 -10.81
CA VAL A 89 2.98 -2.00 -9.34
C VAL A 89 1.63 -2.57 -8.96
N LEU A 90 1.62 -3.64 -8.16
CA LEU A 90 0.41 -4.19 -7.57
C LEU A 90 0.37 -3.83 -6.09
N ILE A 91 -0.63 -3.05 -5.69
CA ILE A 91 -0.97 -2.82 -4.30
C ILE A 91 -1.89 -3.95 -3.84
N ILE A 92 -1.49 -4.69 -2.79
CA ILE A 92 -2.33 -5.70 -2.15
C ILE A 92 -2.67 -5.22 -0.75
N THR A 93 -3.97 -5.04 -0.49
CA THR A 93 -4.52 -4.47 0.76
C THR A 93 -5.70 -5.31 1.27
N GLY A 94 -6.02 -5.22 2.56
CA GLY A 94 -7.19 -5.89 3.14
C GLY A 94 -8.48 -5.41 2.48
N GLN A 95 -8.70 -4.10 2.47
CA GLN A 95 -9.82 -3.44 1.81
C GLN A 95 -9.38 -2.14 1.14
N LEU A 96 -10.28 -1.53 0.37
CA LEU A 96 -10.08 -0.22 -0.24
C LEU A 96 -10.50 0.89 0.74
N THR A 97 -9.58 1.28 1.61
CA THR A 97 -9.80 2.35 2.60
C THR A 97 -9.36 3.71 2.05
N GLU A 98 -9.74 4.79 2.75
CA GLU A 98 -9.27 6.15 2.44
C GLU A 98 -7.74 6.25 2.49
N SER A 99 -7.09 5.58 3.45
CA SER A 99 -5.64 5.50 3.57
C SER A 99 -4.98 4.86 2.34
N VAL A 100 -5.57 3.77 1.80
CA VAL A 100 -5.09 3.14 0.56
C VAL A 100 -5.24 4.08 -0.63
N LYS A 101 -6.37 4.79 -0.71
CA LYS A 101 -6.62 5.78 -1.77
C LYS A 101 -5.60 6.92 -1.72
N GLN A 102 -5.33 7.48 -0.54
CA GLN A 102 -4.36 8.57 -0.38
C GLN A 102 -2.95 8.16 -0.76
N LEU A 103 -2.54 6.94 -0.37
CA LEU A 103 -1.28 6.34 -0.78
C LEU A 103 -1.23 6.18 -2.30
N HIS A 104 -2.25 5.58 -2.91
CA HIS A 104 -2.34 5.39 -4.36
C HIS A 104 -2.22 6.73 -5.11
N ASP A 105 -3.02 7.72 -4.73
CA ASP A 105 -3.04 9.04 -5.38
C ASP A 105 -1.69 9.75 -5.28
N ALA A 106 -1.01 9.61 -4.13
CA ALA A 106 0.33 10.15 -3.95
C ALA A 106 1.36 9.46 -4.88
N ILE A 107 1.29 8.14 -5.04
CA ILE A 107 2.18 7.42 -5.97
C ILE A 107 1.90 7.85 -7.40
N VAL A 108 0.64 7.85 -7.86
CA VAL A 108 0.27 8.23 -9.23
C VAL A 108 0.78 9.63 -9.56
N ARG A 109 0.53 10.61 -8.69
CA ARG A 109 0.97 12.00 -8.88
C ARG A 109 2.49 12.11 -8.98
N GLN A 110 3.22 11.44 -8.09
CA GLN A 110 4.68 11.56 -8.01
C GLN A 110 5.39 10.81 -9.14
N VAL A 111 4.88 9.65 -9.55
CA VAL A 111 5.46 8.84 -10.63
C VAL A 111 5.20 9.47 -12.01
N GLY A 112 4.10 10.21 -12.17
CA GLY A 112 3.83 11.02 -13.36
C GLY A 112 3.71 10.17 -14.63
N GLY A 113 2.95 9.08 -14.59
CA GLY A 113 2.69 8.19 -15.73
C GLY A 113 3.80 7.19 -16.07
N LYS A 114 4.88 7.15 -15.29
CA LYS A 114 5.98 6.17 -15.44
C LYS A 114 5.68 4.81 -14.77
N ALA A 115 4.51 4.64 -14.17
CA ALA A 115 4.03 3.36 -13.64
C ALA A 115 2.52 3.19 -13.85
N LEU A 116 2.10 1.96 -14.09
CA LEU A 116 0.75 1.46 -13.91
C LEU A 116 0.62 0.92 -12.49
N ILE A 117 -0.41 1.35 -11.79
CA ILE A 117 -0.66 0.98 -10.40
C ILE A 117 -2.02 0.31 -10.37
N ASP A 118 -2.02 -0.99 -10.08
CA ASP A 118 -3.22 -1.79 -9.91
C ASP A 118 -3.43 -2.04 -8.40
N ILE A 119 -4.68 -2.11 -7.95
CA ILE A 119 -5.04 -2.42 -6.57
C ILE A 119 -5.83 -3.74 -6.54
N CYS A 120 -5.46 -4.65 -5.64
CA CYS A 120 -6.24 -5.84 -5.32
C CYS A 120 -6.51 -5.90 -3.82
N THR A 121 -7.77 -6.19 -3.47
CA THR A 121 -8.15 -6.46 -2.09
C THR A 121 -8.15 -7.96 -1.82
N TYR A 122 -7.73 -8.35 -0.62
CA TYR A 122 -7.81 -9.75 -0.17
C TYR A 122 -8.85 -9.95 0.93
N ASN A 123 -9.60 -8.91 1.32
CA ASN A 123 -10.69 -8.92 2.30
C ASN A 123 -10.31 -9.65 3.61
N TYR A 124 -9.07 -9.44 4.07
CA TYR A 124 -8.49 -10.08 5.25
C TYR A 124 -8.37 -11.61 5.20
N ARG A 125 -8.63 -12.23 4.04
CA ARG A 125 -8.51 -13.68 3.82
C ARG A 125 -7.09 -14.08 3.42
N GLN A 126 -6.39 -14.74 4.34
CA GLN A 126 -5.00 -15.17 4.16
C GLN A 126 -4.80 -16.10 2.95
N ASP A 127 -5.76 -16.98 2.67
CA ASP A 127 -5.73 -17.86 1.49
C ASP A 127 -5.80 -17.08 0.17
N LEU A 128 -6.59 -16.00 0.14
CA LEU A 128 -6.70 -15.12 -1.02
C LEU A 128 -5.42 -14.29 -1.22
N LEU A 129 -4.76 -13.84 -0.14
CA LEU A 129 -3.48 -13.13 -0.22
C LEU A 129 -2.42 -13.99 -0.95
N GLY A 130 -2.24 -15.25 -0.54
CA GLY A 130 -1.32 -16.18 -1.19
C GLY A 130 -1.67 -16.43 -2.66
N GLN A 131 -2.95 -16.64 -2.97
CA GLN A 131 -3.43 -16.83 -4.34
C GLN A 131 -3.17 -15.61 -5.22
N LEU A 132 -3.36 -14.38 -4.71
CA LEU A 132 -3.09 -13.14 -5.45
C LEU A 132 -1.60 -13.00 -5.76
N ILE A 133 -0.73 -13.25 -4.79
CA ILE A 133 0.73 -13.22 -4.98
C ILE A 133 1.12 -14.24 -6.06
N ASP A 134 0.71 -15.50 -5.91
CA ASP A 134 1.03 -16.57 -6.84
C ASP A 134 0.52 -16.31 -8.27
N LYS A 135 -0.71 -15.80 -8.40
CA LYS A 135 -1.35 -15.48 -9.68
C LYS A 135 -0.64 -14.34 -10.41
N HIS A 136 -0.14 -13.36 -9.66
CA HIS A 136 0.44 -12.14 -10.22
C HIS A 136 1.97 -12.16 -10.27
N LEU A 137 2.62 -13.22 -9.77
CA LEU A 137 4.05 -13.41 -9.84
C LEU A 137 4.56 -13.33 -11.29
N GLY A 138 5.53 -12.46 -11.54
CA GLY A 138 6.10 -12.20 -12.87
C GLY A 138 5.25 -11.31 -13.79
N ASN A 139 4.05 -10.90 -13.37
CA ASN A 139 3.20 -9.93 -14.09
C ASN A 139 3.40 -8.49 -13.62
N TYR A 140 4.00 -8.30 -12.45
CA TYR A 140 4.32 -7.00 -11.85
C TYR A 140 5.80 -6.90 -11.52
N HIS A 141 6.34 -5.68 -11.59
CA HIS A 141 7.73 -5.41 -11.19
C HIS A 141 7.82 -5.15 -9.69
N TYR A 142 6.75 -4.61 -9.09
CA TYR A 142 6.67 -4.36 -7.65
C TYR A 142 5.36 -4.87 -7.06
N PHE A 143 5.46 -5.47 -5.87
CA PHE A 143 4.37 -5.78 -4.97
C PHE A 143 4.47 -4.84 -3.77
N LEU A 144 3.47 -3.98 -3.61
CA LEU A 144 3.31 -3.16 -2.41
C LEU A 144 2.27 -3.83 -1.53
N LEU A 145 2.71 -4.27 -0.36
CA LEU A 145 1.88 -5.02 0.56
C LEU A 145 1.56 -4.18 1.78
N MET A 146 0.25 -3.98 1.99
CA MET A 146 -0.32 -3.43 3.22
C MET A 146 -1.23 -4.46 3.93
N PRO A 147 -0.87 -5.75 4.07
CA PRO A 147 -1.74 -6.66 4.74
C PRO A 147 -1.76 -6.38 6.24
N HIS A 148 -2.98 -6.40 6.74
CA HIS A 148 -3.29 -6.49 8.14
C HIS A 148 -3.22 -7.98 8.51
N LEU A 149 -2.15 -8.36 9.17
CA LEU A 149 -1.87 -9.71 9.64
C LEU A 149 -2.46 -9.86 11.04
N VAL A 150 -3.74 -10.26 11.11
CA VAL A 150 -4.41 -10.63 12.37
C VAL A 150 -3.69 -11.82 13.01
N GLU A 151 -3.34 -12.81 12.18
CA GLU A 151 -2.57 -13.99 12.55
C GLU A 151 -1.55 -14.29 11.44
N THR A 152 -0.36 -14.71 11.85
CA THR A 152 0.70 -15.09 10.94
C THR A 152 0.41 -16.48 10.36
N ASN A 153 0.03 -16.53 9.08
CA ASN A 153 -0.11 -17.79 8.37
C ASN A 153 1.27 -18.19 7.77
N PRO A 154 1.85 -19.35 8.14
CA PRO A 154 3.13 -19.81 7.60
C PRO A 154 3.17 -19.90 6.07
N THR A 155 2.07 -20.26 5.43
CA THR A 155 1.94 -20.33 3.97
C THR A 155 1.99 -18.95 3.34
N SER A 156 1.27 -17.95 3.89
CA SER A 156 1.36 -16.56 3.43
C SER A 156 2.79 -16.04 3.57
N ILE A 157 3.43 -16.26 4.72
CA ILE A 157 4.82 -15.86 4.96
C ILE A 157 5.77 -16.54 3.97
N GLN A 158 5.56 -17.80 3.64
CA GLN A 158 6.37 -18.51 2.66
C GLN A 158 6.19 -17.93 1.24
N CYS A 159 4.96 -17.61 0.82
CA CYS A 159 4.71 -16.92 -0.45
C CYS A 159 5.44 -15.57 -0.51
N LEU A 160 5.46 -14.83 0.59
CA LEU A 160 6.17 -13.55 0.68
C LEU A 160 7.70 -13.74 0.61
N ASN A 161 8.24 -14.75 1.29
CA ASN A 161 9.67 -15.07 1.23
C ASN A 161 10.15 -15.50 -0.16
N ASN A 162 9.24 -15.96 -1.02
CA ASN A 162 9.56 -16.32 -2.40
C ASN A 162 9.62 -15.10 -3.34
N LEU A 163 9.16 -13.92 -2.89
CA LEU A 163 9.25 -12.69 -3.68
C LEU A 163 10.68 -12.12 -3.62
N PRO A 164 11.27 -11.72 -4.76
CA PRO A 164 12.55 -11.04 -4.74
C PRO A 164 12.46 -9.73 -3.95
N GLY A 165 13.40 -9.48 -3.03
CA GLY A 165 13.36 -8.28 -2.17
C GLY A 165 13.41 -6.96 -2.94
N ASN A 166 14.02 -6.91 -4.12
CA ASN A 166 14.00 -5.71 -4.96
C ASN A 166 12.63 -5.44 -5.63
N GLN A 167 11.69 -6.38 -5.56
CA GLN A 167 10.32 -6.27 -6.06
C GLN A 167 9.30 -6.10 -4.93
N LEU A 168 9.73 -6.17 -3.66
CA LEU A 168 8.84 -6.20 -2.52
C LEU A 168 8.91 -4.90 -1.73
N ILE A 169 7.75 -4.26 -1.53
CA ILE A 169 7.59 -3.10 -0.65
C ILE A 169 6.58 -3.46 0.43
N LEU A 170 7.02 -3.46 1.68
CA LEU A 170 6.23 -3.79 2.86
C LEU A 170 5.88 -2.50 3.60
N VAL A 171 4.60 -2.31 3.88
CA VAL A 171 4.07 -1.10 4.49
C VAL A 171 3.30 -1.47 5.77
N GLY A 172 3.60 -0.78 6.86
CA GLY A 172 2.98 -0.99 8.18
C GLY A 172 3.95 -1.48 9.26
N SER A 173 3.51 -1.47 10.51
CA SER A 173 4.30 -1.84 11.70
C SER A 173 4.59 -3.35 11.81
N GLN A 174 3.70 -4.19 11.27
CA GLN A 174 3.65 -5.64 11.53
C GLN A 174 4.78 -6.46 10.88
N TRP A 175 5.60 -5.85 10.02
CA TRP A 175 6.64 -6.57 9.25
C TRP A 175 7.96 -6.78 9.97
N ARG A 176 8.21 -6.00 11.04
CA ARG A 176 9.54 -5.83 11.61
C ARG A 176 10.21 -7.16 11.99
N ASP A 177 9.39 -8.10 12.45
CA ASP A 177 9.86 -9.40 12.93
C ASP A 177 9.53 -10.56 11.97
N LEU A 178 8.91 -10.28 10.81
CA LEU A 178 8.42 -11.32 9.88
C LEU A 178 9.28 -11.50 8.64
N LEU A 179 9.83 -10.42 8.08
CA LEU A 179 10.62 -10.46 6.84
C LEU A 179 11.85 -9.56 6.99
N THR A 180 13.01 -10.07 6.54
CA THR A 180 14.30 -9.35 6.62
C THR A 180 14.75 -8.75 5.28
N HIS A 181 13.93 -8.90 4.23
CA HIS A 181 14.18 -8.39 2.89
C HIS A 181 12.98 -7.57 2.40
N GLY A 182 13.15 -6.89 1.27
CA GLY A 182 12.18 -5.92 0.79
C GLY A 182 12.48 -4.49 1.24
N HIS A 183 11.88 -3.51 0.58
CA HIS A 183 11.83 -2.15 1.08
C HIS A 183 10.74 -2.06 2.15
N GLN A 184 11.08 -1.57 3.34
CA GLN A 184 10.16 -1.56 4.48
C GLN A 184 9.82 -0.13 4.88
N ILE A 185 8.53 0.19 5.01
CA ILE A 185 8.05 1.51 5.41
C ILE A 185 7.11 1.33 6.61
N TYR A 186 7.61 1.71 7.77
CA TYR A 186 6.97 1.56 9.06
C TYR A 186 6.18 2.83 9.44
N TYR A 187 4.97 2.65 9.93
CA TYR A 187 4.19 3.65 10.65
C TYR A 187 3.22 2.94 11.60
N GLY A 188 2.67 3.67 12.56
CA GLY A 188 1.69 3.11 13.49
C GLY A 188 2.31 2.13 14.51
N GLY A 189 1.50 1.19 14.98
CA GLY A 189 1.82 0.29 16.09
C GLY A 189 1.67 0.91 17.48
N GLN A 190 1.78 0.07 18.51
CA GLN A 190 1.44 0.42 19.89
C GLN A 190 2.19 1.67 20.39
N LYS A 191 3.52 1.69 20.22
CA LYS A 191 4.37 2.79 20.69
C LYS A 191 4.00 4.12 20.04
N ALA A 192 3.82 4.15 18.72
CA ALA A 192 3.56 5.40 18.00
C ALA A 192 2.20 5.99 18.40
N PHE A 193 1.18 5.15 18.61
CA PHE A 193 -0.12 5.63 19.05
C PHE A 193 -0.11 6.12 20.49
N TYR A 194 0.57 5.40 21.39
CA TYR A 194 0.77 5.86 22.77
C TYR A 194 1.46 7.23 22.82
N GLU A 195 2.56 7.41 22.07
CA GLU A 195 3.28 8.69 21.99
C GLU A 195 2.41 9.81 21.40
N ALA A 196 1.55 9.50 20.43
CA ALA A 196 0.60 10.47 19.88
C ALA A 196 -0.42 10.94 20.93
N LEU A 197 -0.97 10.03 21.74
CA LEU A 197 -1.85 10.37 22.86
C LEU A 197 -1.12 11.19 23.94
N GLU A 198 0.09 10.79 24.34
CA GLU A 198 0.94 11.52 25.30
C GLU A 198 1.20 12.96 24.85
N SER A 199 1.47 13.16 23.57
CA SER A 199 1.74 14.50 23.01
C SER A 199 0.57 15.48 23.19
N GLN A 200 -0.62 14.97 23.45
CA GLN A 200 -1.85 15.73 23.61
C GLN A 200 -2.53 15.55 24.98
N LEU A 201 -1.82 14.98 25.96
CA LEU A 201 -2.35 14.69 27.30
C LEU A 201 -3.05 15.89 27.93
N THR A 202 -2.46 17.08 27.85
CA THR A 202 -3.00 18.30 28.47
C THR A 202 -4.38 18.66 27.93
N VAL A 203 -4.62 18.47 26.63
CA VAL A 203 -5.92 18.76 26.01
C VAL A 203 -6.94 17.68 26.39
N LEU A 204 -6.53 16.41 26.42
CA LEU A 204 -7.40 15.29 26.80
C LEU A 204 -7.88 15.34 28.26
N ARG A 205 -7.12 15.98 29.16
CA ARG A 205 -7.44 16.07 30.60
C ARG A 205 -8.76 16.77 30.94
N LYS A 206 -9.35 17.54 30.02
CA LYS A 206 -10.66 18.15 30.24
C LYS A 206 -11.83 17.16 30.15
N TYR A 207 -11.59 15.97 29.58
CA TYR A 207 -12.59 14.92 29.46
C TYR A 207 -12.51 13.93 30.62
N SER A 208 -13.67 13.58 31.19
CA SER A 208 -13.78 12.66 32.33
C SER A 208 -13.64 11.19 31.96
N GLN A 209 -13.88 10.85 30.69
CA GLN A 209 -13.78 9.51 30.13
C GLN A 209 -13.37 9.56 28.66
N LEU A 210 -12.53 8.61 28.25
CA LEU A 210 -12.12 8.40 26.87
C LEU A 210 -12.74 7.10 26.34
N ASN A 211 -13.44 7.16 25.21
CA ASN A 211 -14.09 6.02 24.60
C ASN A 211 -13.42 5.69 23.28
N LEU A 212 -13.10 4.42 23.04
CA LEU A 212 -12.61 3.94 21.75
C LEU A 212 -13.70 3.11 21.08
N VAL A 213 -14.18 3.59 19.94
CA VAL A 213 -15.22 2.92 19.15
C VAL A 213 -14.55 2.07 18.07
N LEU A 214 -14.66 0.76 18.22
CA LEU A 214 -14.07 -0.24 17.35
C LEU A 214 -14.93 -0.40 16.09
N PRO A 215 -14.33 -0.68 14.92
CA PRO A 215 -15.09 -0.88 13.71
C PRO A 215 -15.84 -2.23 13.76
N ASN A 216 -17.07 -2.24 13.25
CA ASN A 216 -17.91 -3.44 13.24
C ASN A 216 -17.46 -4.48 12.18
N LEU A 217 -17.07 -4.01 10.98
CA LEU A 217 -16.79 -4.88 9.82
C LEU A 217 -15.33 -4.83 9.33
N ASP A 218 -14.52 -3.93 9.89
CA ASP A 218 -13.15 -3.69 9.44
C ASP A 218 -12.11 -4.16 10.44
N PHE A 219 -10.90 -4.38 9.94
CA PHE A 219 -9.78 -4.71 10.80
C PHE A 219 -9.35 -3.48 11.62
N PHE A 220 -9.13 -3.69 12.92
CA PHE A 220 -8.49 -2.73 13.81
C PHE A 220 -7.27 -3.35 14.49
N GLU A 221 -6.17 -2.61 14.56
CA GLU A 221 -4.92 -3.11 15.14
C GLU A 221 -5.06 -3.28 16.66
N ALA A 222 -4.83 -4.50 17.17
CA ALA A 222 -4.84 -4.79 18.60
C ALA A 222 -3.83 -3.91 19.37
N ASP A 223 -2.71 -3.57 18.73
CA ASP A 223 -1.71 -2.63 19.22
C ASP A 223 -2.31 -1.27 19.64
N TYR A 224 -3.29 -0.75 18.90
CA TYR A 224 -3.94 0.52 19.23
C TYR A 224 -4.86 0.40 20.44
N ILE A 225 -5.56 -0.73 20.57
CA ILE A 225 -6.38 -1.03 21.77
C ILE A 225 -5.47 -1.08 23.00
N GLN A 226 -4.36 -1.82 22.92
CA GLN A 226 -3.40 -1.95 24.02
C GLN A 226 -2.78 -0.59 24.40
N ALA A 227 -2.35 0.20 23.42
CA ALA A 227 -1.82 1.54 23.65
C ALA A 227 -2.85 2.48 24.29
N PHE A 228 -4.12 2.44 23.83
CA PHE A 228 -5.20 3.23 24.39
C PHE A 228 -5.47 2.87 25.86
N GLN A 229 -5.62 1.58 26.16
CA GLN A 229 -5.84 1.08 27.52
C GLN A 229 -4.67 1.43 28.44
N GLN A 230 -3.43 1.26 27.95
CA GLN A 230 -2.22 1.59 28.69
C GLN A 230 -2.16 3.10 28.99
N PHE A 231 -2.45 3.95 28.01
CA PHE A 231 -2.48 5.40 28.18
C PHE A 231 -3.53 5.81 29.22
N CYS A 232 -4.75 5.29 29.11
CA CYS A 232 -5.83 5.61 30.04
C CYS A 232 -5.49 5.18 31.47
N THR A 233 -4.99 3.95 31.64
CA THR A 233 -4.57 3.43 32.94
C THR A 233 -3.43 4.24 33.56
N ARG A 234 -2.42 4.60 32.75
CA ARG A 234 -1.22 5.32 33.21
C ARG A 234 -1.53 6.75 33.67
N HIS A 235 -2.59 7.34 33.15
CA HIS A 235 -3.00 8.72 33.41
C HIS A 235 -4.31 8.82 34.19
N ASP A 236 -4.83 7.72 34.71
CA ASP A 236 -6.05 7.67 35.53
C ASP A 236 -7.30 8.20 34.80
N PHE A 237 -7.43 7.92 33.50
CA PHE A 237 -8.69 8.14 32.76
C PHE A 237 -9.63 6.95 32.95
N ASN A 238 -10.92 7.22 33.18
CA ASN A 238 -11.94 6.24 32.88
C ASN A 238 -11.96 5.98 31.37
N PHE A 239 -12.18 4.75 30.96
CA PHE A 239 -12.27 4.43 29.53
C PHE A 239 -13.23 3.28 29.25
N GLN A 240 -13.75 3.27 28.02
CA GLN A 240 -14.60 2.19 27.51
C GLN A 240 -14.20 1.84 26.08
N LEU A 241 -14.28 0.54 25.76
CA LEU A 241 -14.25 0.05 24.39
C LEU A 241 -15.70 -0.20 23.96
N LEU A 242 -16.08 0.36 22.82
CA LEU A 242 -17.43 0.26 22.26
C LEU A 242 -17.35 -0.47 20.91
N ASP A 243 -18.22 -1.44 20.68
CA ASP A 243 -18.31 -2.15 19.39
C ASP A 243 -19.16 -1.39 18.35
N GLU A 244 -20.04 -0.51 18.83
CA GLU A 244 -20.90 0.39 18.05
C GLU A 244 -21.18 1.61 18.93
N LEU A 245 -21.38 2.77 18.30
CA LEU A 245 -21.79 3.97 19.01
C LEU A 245 -23.25 4.30 18.75
N THR A 246 -24.05 4.29 19.82
CA THR A 246 -25.44 4.72 19.79
C THR A 246 -25.64 6.01 20.59
N GLU A 247 -26.76 6.70 20.39
CA GLU A 247 -27.07 7.93 21.14
C GLU A 247 -27.08 7.72 22.66
N THR A 248 -27.43 6.51 23.14
CA THR A 248 -27.44 6.20 24.57
C THR A 248 -26.05 6.10 25.19
N ASP A 249 -25.01 5.92 24.38
CA ASP A 249 -23.63 5.87 24.82
C ASP A 249 -23.00 7.27 24.94
N ILE A 250 -23.65 8.30 24.38
CA ILE A 250 -23.09 9.66 24.28
C ILE A 250 -23.35 10.47 25.55
N CYS A 251 -22.27 10.78 26.27
CA CYS A 251 -22.30 11.47 27.55
C CYS A 251 -21.44 12.74 27.51
N LEU A 252 -21.95 13.82 28.11
CA LEU A 252 -21.22 15.09 28.23
C LEU A 252 -19.90 14.91 28.98
N HIS A 253 -18.94 15.76 28.62
CA HIS A 253 -17.57 15.80 29.12
C HIS A 253 -16.75 14.53 28.82
N GLN A 254 -17.14 13.73 27.82
CA GLN A 254 -16.37 12.59 27.35
C GLN A 254 -15.80 12.82 25.95
N ALA A 255 -14.74 12.10 25.61
CA ALA A 255 -14.17 12.11 24.26
C ALA A 255 -14.30 10.73 23.61
N TYR A 256 -14.62 10.73 22.31
CA TYR A 256 -14.88 9.54 21.51
C TYR A 256 -13.86 9.47 20.36
N PHE A 257 -13.08 8.40 20.36
CA PHE A 257 -12.15 8.02 19.32
C PHE A 257 -12.87 7.07 18.37
N VAL A 258 -13.34 7.59 17.23
CA VAL A 258 -14.16 6.87 16.26
C VAL A 258 -13.32 6.38 15.09
N THR A 259 -13.60 5.17 14.63
CA THR A 259 -12.81 4.50 13.59
C THR A 259 -13.43 4.64 12.20
N ASP A 260 -14.76 4.66 12.11
CA ASP A 260 -15.48 4.83 10.86
C ASP A 260 -16.26 6.15 10.79
N SER A 261 -16.88 6.37 9.63
CA SER A 261 -17.63 7.60 9.36
C SER A 261 -19.04 7.57 9.89
N ALA A 262 -19.62 6.38 10.11
CA ALA A 262 -20.98 6.26 10.63
C ALA A 262 -21.01 6.76 12.07
N ASP A 263 -20.08 6.28 12.92
CA ASP A 263 -19.98 6.73 14.31
C ASP A 263 -19.64 8.22 14.43
N LEU A 264 -18.78 8.72 13.54
CA LEU A 264 -18.48 10.15 13.45
C LEU A 264 -19.75 10.96 13.16
N ILE A 265 -20.56 10.53 12.20
CA ILE A 265 -21.80 11.21 11.85
C ILE A 265 -22.78 11.13 13.02
N THR A 266 -22.93 9.98 13.67
CA THR A 266 -23.77 9.81 14.86
C THR A 266 -23.42 10.83 15.96
N LEU A 267 -22.13 11.03 16.26
CA LEU A 267 -21.69 12.03 17.24
C LEU A 267 -21.99 13.47 16.82
N VAL A 268 -21.72 13.80 15.56
CA VAL A 268 -21.96 15.16 15.04
C VAL A 268 -23.45 15.47 15.05
N ASP A 269 -24.29 14.54 14.60
CA ASP A 269 -25.74 14.70 14.56
C ASP A 269 -26.32 14.80 15.97
N TYR A 270 -25.91 13.91 16.89
CA TYR A 270 -26.33 13.97 18.29
C TYR A 270 -25.99 15.32 18.93
N SER A 271 -24.75 15.79 18.71
CA SER A 271 -24.28 17.08 19.23
C SER A 271 -25.12 18.25 18.71
N GLN A 272 -25.47 18.23 17.41
CA GLN A 272 -26.29 19.29 16.82
C GLN A 272 -27.74 19.27 17.33
N GLN A 273 -28.35 18.08 17.41
CA GLN A 273 -29.74 17.92 17.88
C GLN A 273 -29.92 18.39 19.33
N HIS A 274 -28.90 18.19 20.16
CA HIS A 274 -28.93 18.57 21.58
C HIS A 274 -28.23 19.91 21.87
N ALA A 275 -27.82 20.64 20.83
CA ALA A 275 -27.11 21.91 20.92
C ALA A 275 -25.83 21.85 21.79
N HIS A 276 -25.14 20.71 21.80
CA HIS A 276 -23.85 20.53 22.43
C HIS A 276 -22.71 20.99 21.51
N GLN A 277 -21.64 21.52 22.11
CA GLN A 277 -20.45 21.98 21.40
C GLN A 277 -19.35 20.92 21.40
N LEU A 278 -19.00 20.42 20.22
CA LEU A 278 -17.79 19.60 20.07
C LEU A 278 -16.53 20.41 20.45
N GLY A 279 -15.56 19.75 21.06
CA GLY A 279 -14.36 20.35 21.64
C GLY A 279 -14.56 20.99 23.01
N GLN A 280 -15.79 21.13 23.49
CA GLN A 280 -16.08 21.65 24.84
C GLN A 280 -16.93 20.66 25.64
N ASP A 281 -18.14 20.41 25.17
CA ASP A 281 -19.12 19.51 25.80
C ASP A 281 -18.83 18.05 25.46
N LEU A 282 -18.35 17.78 24.25
CA LEU A 282 -18.02 16.44 23.75
C LEU A 282 -16.72 16.49 22.97
N GLY A 283 -15.84 15.50 23.13
CA GLY A 283 -14.64 15.34 22.32
C GLY A 283 -14.88 14.33 21.21
N VAL A 284 -14.39 14.64 20.01
CA VAL A 284 -14.43 13.69 18.88
C VAL A 284 -13.07 13.65 18.22
N VAL A 285 -12.52 12.46 18.05
CA VAL A 285 -11.26 12.18 17.35
C VAL A 285 -11.50 11.07 16.34
N SER A 286 -11.23 11.30 15.06
CA SER A 286 -11.39 10.30 14.00
C SER A 286 -10.06 9.61 13.69
N PHE A 287 -10.05 8.29 13.53
CA PHE A 287 -8.90 7.56 12.95
C PHE A 287 -8.78 7.73 11.43
N THR A 288 -9.78 8.32 10.80
CA THR A 288 -9.78 8.59 9.36
C THR A 288 -9.65 10.09 9.11
N GLU A 289 -8.65 10.49 8.32
CA GLU A 289 -8.51 11.87 7.83
C GLU A 289 -8.87 11.95 6.34
N ASN A 290 -9.74 12.89 5.98
CA ASN A 290 -10.10 13.19 4.59
C ASN A 290 -10.65 14.63 4.49
N GLU A 291 -11.25 14.96 3.33
CA GLU A 291 -11.71 16.32 3.06
C GLU A 291 -12.87 16.76 3.97
N TYR A 292 -13.81 15.87 4.28
CA TYR A 292 -14.95 16.23 5.11
C TYR A 292 -14.59 16.34 6.58
N THR A 293 -13.62 15.58 7.10
CA THR A 293 -13.18 15.76 8.50
C THR A 293 -12.54 17.13 8.73
N ARG A 294 -12.09 17.84 7.69
CA ARG A 294 -11.67 19.24 7.83
C ARG A 294 -12.82 20.24 7.89
N LEU A 295 -13.98 19.88 7.34
CA LEU A 295 -15.14 20.76 7.20
C LEU A 295 -16.19 20.54 8.28
N LEU A 296 -16.40 19.29 8.70
CA LEU A 296 -17.39 18.93 9.72
C LEU A 296 -17.04 19.53 11.07
N ALA A 297 -18.05 20.09 11.75
CA ALA A 297 -17.96 20.65 13.10
C ALA A 297 -16.79 21.64 13.31
N GLY A 298 -16.45 22.44 12.31
CA GLY A 298 -15.33 23.39 12.38
C GLY A 298 -13.94 22.74 12.30
N GLY A 299 -13.89 21.44 12.00
CA GLY A 299 -12.69 20.63 11.91
C GLY A 299 -12.69 19.53 12.96
N VAL A 300 -12.85 18.29 12.51
CA VAL A 300 -12.70 17.09 13.32
C VAL A 300 -11.23 16.83 13.56
N SER A 301 -10.87 16.67 14.83
CA SER A 301 -9.58 16.18 15.31
C SER A 301 -9.32 14.78 14.77
N VAL A 302 -8.09 14.51 14.33
CA VAL A 302 -7.76 13.26 13.61
C VAL A 302 -6.48 12.63 14.12
N ILE A 303 -6.45 11.30 14.11
CA ILE A 303 -5.22 10.53 14.10
C ILE A 303 -4.80 10.39 12.63
N SER A 304 -3.81 11.17 12.23
CA SER A 304 -3.33 11.24 10.85
C SER A 304 -2.30 10.13 10.61
N HIS A 305 -2.67 9.15 9.81
CA HIS A 305 -1.72 8.19 9.24
C HIS A 305 -0.98 8.83 8.06
N PRO A 306 0.33 8.61 7.92
CA PRO A 306 1.15 9.29 6.92
C PRO A 306 1.01 8.65 5.52
N SER A 307 -0.19 8.22 5.11
CA SER A 307 -0.42 7.43 3.89
C SER A 307 0.05 8.14 2.61
N ALA A 308 -0.16 9.44 2.50
CA ALA A 308 0.34 10.22 1.37
C ALA A 308 1.89 10.31 1.36
N GLU A 309 2.54 10.35 2.53
CA GLU A 309 4.01 10.33 2.64
C GLU A 309 4.56 8.95 2.30
N VAL A 310 3.91 7.87 2.76
CA VAL A 310 4.24 6.50 2.33
C VAL A 310 4.17 6.39 0.81
N GLY A 311 3.12 6.92 0.18
CA GLY A 311 3.00 6.92 -1.28
C GLY A 311 4.10 7.72 -1.98
N ARG A 312 4.57 8.83 -1.39
CA ARG A 312 5.73 9.58 -1.90
C ARG A 312 7.03 8.77 -1.81
N LEU A 313 7.28 8.08 -0.69
CA LEU A 313 8.44 7.21 -0.51
C LEU A 313 8.42 6.03 -1.49
N VAL A 314 7.27 5.38 -1.65
CA VAL A 314 7.06 4.33 -2.64
C VAL A 314 7.42 4.84 -4.03
N ALA A 315 6.91 6.01 -4.44
CA ALA A 315 7.24 6.60 -5.73
C ALA A 315 8.75 6.87 -5.89
N GLN A 316 9.45 7.29 -4.84
CA GLN A 316 10.91 7.47 -4.87
C GLN A 316 11.64 6.15 -5.13
N ILE A 317 11.21 5.06 -4.48
CA ILE A 317 11.72 3.69 -4.72
C ILE A 317 11.50 3.31 -6.19
N LEU A 318 10.29 3.51 -6.72
CA LEU A 318 9.93 3.16 -8.10
C LEU A 318 10.73 3.96 -9.15
N ILE A 319 11.08 5.22 -8.86
CA ILE A 319 11.83 6.11 -9.77
C ILE A 319 13.34 5.89 -9.68
N GLY A 320 13.84 5.26 -8.61
CA GLY A 320 15.27 5.03 -8.37
C GLY A 320 16.04 6.31 -8.02
N GLN A 321 15.46 7.20 -7.21
CA GLN A 321 16.14 8.45 -6.81
C GLN A 321 17.30 8.19 -5.82
N PRO A 322 18.42 8.94 -5.91
CA PRO A 322 19.54 8.78 -4.99
C PRO A 322 19.11 9.06 -3.53
N GLY A 323 19.24 8.04 -2.68
CA GLY A 323 18.72 8.01 -1.29
C GLY A 323 17.71 6.88 -1.03
N SER A 324 17.15 6.27 -2.08
CA SER A 324 16.23 5.11 -2.01
C SER A 324 16.90 3.78 -1.63
N SER A 325 18.18 3.81 -1.24
CA SER A 325 18.96 2.65 -0.81
C SER A 325 18.76 2.29 0.65
N GLN A 326 17.99 3.08 1.42
CA GLN A 326 17.63 2.72 2.79
C GLN A 326 16.62 1.57 2.77
N PRO A 327 16.92 0.43 3.42
CA PRO A 327 16.03 -0.73 3.43
C PRO A 327 14.78 -0.49 4.28
N ALA A 328 14.81 0.51 5.18
CA ALA A 328 13.74 0.79 6.14
C ALA A 328 13.52 2.30 6.34
N TYR A 329 12.26 2.73 6.31
CA TYR A 329 11.80 4.07 6.67
C TYR A 329 10.84 3.98 7.85
N SER A 330 10.86 4.95 8.79
CA SER A 330 9.88 5.04 9.88
C SER A 330 9.22 6.41 9.86
N LEU A 331 7.90 6.44 9.79
CA LEU A 331 7.10 7.66 9.75
C LEU A 331 6.30 7.81 11.05
N PRO A 332 6.20 9.02 11.60
CA PRO A 332 5.44 9.26 12.83
C PRO A 332 3.94 9.17 12.57
N LEU A 333 3.20 8.70 13.57
CA LEU A 333 1.76 8.90 13.68
C LEU A 333 1.52 10.27 14.34
N GLN A 334 0.55 11.03 13.85
CA GLN A 334 0.25 12.35 14.43
C GLN A 334 -1.18 12.40 14.93
N LEU A 335 -1.37 12.85 16.16
CA LEU A 335 -2.69 13.24 16.68
C LEU A 335 -2.82 14.75 16.50
N GLN A 336 -3.67 15.16 15.55
CA GLN A 336 -3.92 16.56 15.23
C GLN A 336 -5.26 16.99 15.82
N PHE A 337 -5.22 17.80 16.88
CA PHE A 337 -6.41 18.43 17.40
C PHE A 337 -6.86 19.63 16.58
N ARG A 338 -8.18 19.73 16.43
CA ARG A 338 -8.94 20.75 15.73
C ARG A 338 -10.14 21.14 16.62
N ALA A 339 -11.15 21.81 16.06
CA ALA A 339 -12.27 22.34 16.83
C ALA A 339 -13.06 21.29 17.63
N SER A 340 -13.02 20.01 17.23
CA SER A 340 -13.79 18.96 17.93
C SER A 340 -13.12 18.37 19.16
N CYS A 341 -11.91 18.78 19.56
CA CYS A 341 -11.23 18.25 20.76
C CYS A 341 -10.44 19.28 21.53
#